data_AF-A0A091QPD9-F1
#
_entry.id   AF-A0A091QPD9-F1
#
_cell.length_a   1.000
_cell.length_b   1.000
_cell.length_c   1.000
_cell.angle_alpha   90.00
_cell.angle_beta   90.00
_cell.angle_gamma   90.00
#
_symmetry.space_group_name_H-M   'P 1'
#
loop_
_entity.id
_entity.type
_entity.pdbx_description
1 polymer ?
#
loop_
_entity_poly.entity_id
_entity_poly.type
_entity_poly.pdbx_seq_one_letter_code
_entity_poly.pdbx_strand_id
1 'polypeptide(L)'
;LLTDPVVPCGQILAEHAIPCGLDFEATGCPNPSSYVPRPFTEHTDRMNFLQRVKNMIFELPNYFLCDFVYQPYAELASEFLHREVTVPGLLRQASLWLLRLDFVLDYPRPLMPNIIAIGGVNCAHKK
;
A
#
# COMPACT_ATOMS: atom_id res chain seq x y z
N LEU A 1 3.23 -18.91 5.83
CA LEU A 1 4.40 -18.14 5.33
C LEU A 1 3.98 -16.67 5.34
N LEU A 2 4.74 -15.79 6.00
CA LEU A 2 4.50 -14.34 5.95
C LEU A 2 5.58 -13.73 5.05
N THR A 3 5.18 -12.93 4.08
CA THR A 3 6.05 -12.34 3.06
C THR A 3 5.89 -10.83 3.10
N ASP A 4 6.99 -10.09 3.15
CA ASP A 4 6.97 -8.63 3.08
C ASP A 4 6.71 -8.19 1.62
N PRO A 5 5.61 -7.47 1.34
CA PRO A 5 5.30 -6.98 0.00
C PRO A 5 6.23 -5.85 -0.49
N VAL A 6 6.98 -5.18 0.40
CA VAL A 6 7.93 -4.10 0.04
C VAL A 6 9.25 -4.67 -0.48
N VAL A 7 9.71 -5.78 0.10
CA VAL A 7 10.93 -6.48 -0.32
C VAL A 7 10.65 -7.98 -0.39
N PRO A 8 10.31 -8.53 -1.58
CA PRO A 8 9.97 -9.95 -1.71
C PRO A 8 11.15 -10.90 -1.42
N CYS A 9 12.35 -10.38 -1.09
CA CYS A 9 13.57 -11.14 -0.86
C CYS A 9 14.18 -11.01 0.57
N GLY A 10 13.58 -10.32 1.55
CA GLY A 10 14.28 -9.99 2.81
C GLY A 10 13.48 -10.07 4.11
N GLN A 11 14.09 -10.62 5.17
CA GLN A 11 13.57 -10.70 6.55
C GLN A 11 13.87 -9.48 7.44
N ILE A 12 14.32 -8.34 6.90
CA ILE A 12 14.63 -7.16 7.71
C ILE A 12 14.22 -5.92 6.92
N LEU A 13 13.04 -5.32 7.21
CA LEU A 13 12.67 -3.92 6.91
C LEU A 13 11.24 -3.57 7.36
N ALA A 14 10.90 -3.82 8.63
CA ALA A 14 9.56 -3.59 9.20
C ALA A 14 9.17 -2.10 9.42
N GLU A 15 9.74 -1.15 8.67
CA GLU A 15 9.63 0.27 9.01
C GLU A 15 9.01 1.18 7.96
N HIS A 16 8.72 0.70 6.75
CA HIS A 16 8.16 1.57 5.70
C HIS A 16 6.87 0.99 5.10
N ALA A 17 5.84 1.83 5.03
CA ALA A 17 4.61 1.52 4.33
C ALA A 17 4.92 1.22 2.86
N ILE A 18 4.18 0.27 2.27
CA ILE A 18 4.30 -0.08 0.85
C ILE A 18 4.14 1.22 0.05
N PRO A 19 5.19 1.68 -0.65
CA PRO A 19 5.07 2.90 -1.41
C PRO A 19 3.98 2.70 -2.47
N CYS A 20 3.40 3.81 -2.95
CA CYS A 20 2.56 3.85 -4.15
C CYS A 20 1.11 3.38 -4.03
N GLY A 21 0.70 2.86 -2.88
CA GLY A 21 -0.66 2.35 -2.76
C GLY A 21 -0.90 1.00 -3.44
N LEU A 22 0.19 0.25 -3.72
CA LEU A 22 0.14 -1.11 -4.28
C LEU A 22 -0.66 -2.07 -3.39
N ASP A 23 -0.68 -1.82 -2.07
CA ASP A 23 -1.53 -2.49 -1.11
C ASP A 23 -3.03 -2.29 -1.42
N PHE A 24 -3.45 -1.09 -1.83
CA PHE A 24 -4.84 -0.83 -2.19
C PHE A 24 -5.23 -1.56 -3.48
N GLU A 25 -4.35 -1.58 -4.49
CA GLU A 25 -4.59 -2.30 -5.73
C GLU A 25 -4.65 -3.81 -5.51
N ALA A 26 -3.69 -4.35 -4.73
CA ALA A 26 -3.62 -5.76 -4.44
C ALA A 26 -4.76 -6.26 -3.54
N THR A 27 -5.17 -5.45 -2.55
CA THR A 27 -6.32 -5.79 -1.69
C THR A 27 -7.66 -5.50 -2.34
N GLY A 28 -7.70 -4.62 -3.34
CA GLY A 28 -8.95 -4.10 -3.92
C GLY A 28 -9.67 -3.09 -3.02
N CYS A 29 -8.98 -2.50 -2.03
CA CYS A 29 -9.56 -1.47 -1.18
C CYS A 29 -9.71 -0.14 -1.93
N PRO A 30 -10.87 0.53 -1.84
CA PRO A 30 -11.05 1.84 -2.47
C PRO A 30 -10.21 2.91 -1.75
N ASN A 31 -9.37 3.63 -2.50
CA ASN A 31 -8.55 4.73 -1.99
C ASN A 31 -8.70 6.01 -2.83
N PRO A 32 -9.87 6.69 -2.75
CA PRO A 32 -10.17 7.83 -3.61
C PRO A 32 -9.37 9.07 -3.24
N SER A 33 -8.59 9.61 -4.19
CA SER A 33 -7.84 10.87 -4.02
C SER A 33 -8.73 12.10 -3.89
N SER A 34 -10.04 11.99 -4.11
CA SER A 34 -10.96 13.10 -3.89
C SER A 34 -11.33 13.33 -2.42
N TYR A 35 -11.15 12.33 -1.54
CA TYR A 35 -11.52 12.40 -0.12
C TYR A 35 -10.36 12.08 0.82
N VAL A 36 -9.36 11.36 0.33
CA VAL A 36 -8.21 10.94 1.11
C VAL A 36 -7.03 11.82 0.74
N PRO A 37 -6.50 12.63 1.65
CA PRO A 37 -5.35 13.48 1.35
C PRO A 37 -4.11 12.61 1.07
N ARG A 38 -3.39 12.96 0.01
CA ARG A 38 -2.14 12.30 -0.37
C ARG A 38 -0.99 12.84 0.49
N PRO A 39 0.00 11.99 0.82
CA PRO A 39 1.22 12.44 1.47
C PRO A 39 1.83 13.63 0.72
N PHE A 40 2.51 14.54 1.43
CA PHE A 40 3.14 15.75 0.88
C PHE A 40 2.20 16.88 0.40
N THR A 41 0.87 16.72 0.50
CA THR A 41 -0.07 17.82 0.16
C THR A 41 -0.46 18.70 1.34
N GLU A 42 -0.11 18.29 2.58
CA GLU A 42 -0.51 18.93 3.85
C GLU A 42 -2.03 19.17 3.96
N HIS A 43 -2.83 18.38 3.23
CA HIS A 43 -4.28 18.45 3.26
C HIS A 43 -4.87 17.55 4.34
N THR A 44 -6.08 17.90 4.79
CA THR A 44 -6.87 17.12 5.75
C THR A 44 -7.99 16.37 5.02
N ASP A 45 -8.84 15.64 5.76
CA ASP A 45 -10.08 15.04 5.26
C ASP A 45 -11.05 16.08 4.68
N ARG A 46 -10.92 17.35 5.10
CA ARG A 46 -11.74 18.47 4.63
C ARG A 46 -11.04 19.27 3.54
N MET A 47 -11.19 18.83 2.30
CA MET A 47 -10.68 19.52 1.11
C MET A 47 -11.77 20.24 0.32
N ASN A 48 -11.49 21.48 -0.09
CA ASN A 48 -12.26 22.22 -1.10
C ASN A 48 -12.00 21.67 -2.51
N PHE A 49 -12.79 22.09 -3.51
CA PHE A 49 -12.68 21.56 -4.87
C PHE A 49 -11.26 21.67 -5.46
N LEU A 50 -10.61 22.83 -5.32
CA LEU A 50 -9.26 23.04 -5.85
C LEU A 50 -8.20 22.20 -5.13
N GLN A 51 -8.34 22.01 -3.82
CA GLN A 51 -7.49 21.12 -3.03
C GLN A 51 -7.65 19.67 -3.48
N ARG A 52 -8.87 19.22 -3.82
CA ARG A 52 -9.11 17.88 -4.38
C ARG A 52 -8.45 17.71 -5.75
N VAL A 53 -8.55 18.71 -6.62
CA VAL A 53 -7.88 18.70 -7.94
C VAL A 53 -6.37 18.64 -7.75
N LYS A 54 -5.80 19.45 -6.85
CA LYS A 54 -4.37 19.39 -6.51
C LYS A 54 -3.99 18.01 -5.97
N ASN A 55 -4.78 17.47 -5.05
CA ASN A 55 -4.53 16.15 -4.45
C ASN A 55 -4.49 15.02 -5.49
N MET A 56 -5.38 15.07 -6.50
CA MET A 56 -5.36 14.14 -7.64
C MET A 56 -4.12 14.32 -8.51
N ILE A 57 -3.68 15.56 -8.77
CA ILE A 57 -2.46 15.82 -9.56
C ILE A 57 -1.21 15.26 -8.84
N PHE A 58 -1.14 15.37 -7.52
CA PHE A 58 -0.05 14.81 -6.72
C PHE A 58 -0.03 13.28 -6.69
N GLU A 59 -1.14 12.63 -7.00
CA GLU A 59 -1.20 11.17 -7.11
C GLU A 59 -0.60 10.66 -8.42
N LEU A 60 -0.79 11.38 -9.53
CA LEU A 60 -0.39 10.91 -10.87
C LEU A 60 1.08 10.42 -10.97
N PRO A 61 2.08 11.14 -10.42
CA PRO A 61 3.46 10.68 -10.46
C PRO A 61 3.68 9.37 -9.72
N ASN A 62 2.90 9.07 -8.67
CA ASN A 62 3.03 7.81 -7.94
C ASN A 62 2.71 6.63 -8.84
N TYR A 63 1.69 6.67 -9.71
CA TYR A 63 1.42 5.55 -10.62
C TYR A 63 2.64 5.20 -11.49
N PHE A 64 3.25 6.21 -12.13
CA PHE A 64 4.40 6.01 -13.01
C PHE A 64 5.67 5.56 -12.28
N LEU A 65 5.97 6.14 -11.11
CA LEU A 65 7.15 5.79 -10.33
C LEU A 65 7.11 4.33 -9.89
N CYS A 66 5.92 3.79 -9.68
CA CYS A 66 5.74 2.53 -9.00
C CYS A 66 5.70 1.37 -9.97
N ASP A 67 5.12 1.55 -11.16
CA ASP A 67 5.34 0.65 -12.27
C ASP A 67 6.83 0.47 -12.54
N PHE A 68 7.61 1.57 -12.55
CA PHE A 68 9.05 1.51 -12.77
C PHE A 68 9.81 0.77 -11.67
N VAL A 69 9.48 1.00 -10.39
CA VAL A 69 10.14 0.34 -9.26
C VAL A 69 9.82 -1.15 -9.18
N TYR A 70 8.59 -1.55 -9.51
CA TYR A 70 8.12 -2.93 -9.37
C TYR A 70 8.28 -3.77 -10.65
N GLN A 71 8.54 -3.16 -11.82
CA GLN A 71 8.82 -3.87 -13.08
C GLN A 71 9.90 -4.96 -12.94
N PRO A 72 11.10 -4.72 -12.38
CA PRO A 72 12.13 -5.77 -12.30
C PRO A 72 11.69 -6.97 -11.44
N TYR A 73 10.86 -6.74 -10.42
CA TYR A 73 10.30 -7.81 -9.60
C TYR A 73 9.23 -8.60 -10.35
N ALA A 74 8.42 -7.94 -11.19
CA ALA A 74 7.45 -8.61 -12.05
C ALA A 74 8.14 -9.52 -13.08
N GLU A 75 9.22 -9.04 -13.70
CA GLU A 75 10.02 -9.81 -14.65
C GLU A 75 10.67 -11.03 -13.99
N LEU A 76 11.34 -10.83 -12.85
CA LEU A 76 11.94 -11.90 -12.07
C LEU A 76 10.90 -12.96 -11.68
N ALA A 77 9.75 -12.52 -11.15
CA ALA A 77 8.68 -13.44 -10.78
C ALA A 77 8.13 -14.20 -12.00
N SER A 78 8.03 -13.55 -13.16
CA SER A 78 7.55 -14.19 -14.39
C SER A 78 8.52 -15.26 -14.89
N GLU A 79 9.83 -15.02 -14.79
CA GLU A 79 10.87 -15.98 -15.14
C GLU A 79 10.82 -17.22 -14.23
N PHE A 80 10.75 -17.03 -12.91
CA PHE A 80 10.71 -18.13 -11.94
C PHE A 80 9.40 -18.93 -11.96
N LEU A 81 8.26 -18.26 -12.15
CA LEU A 81 6.94 -18.91 -12.18
C LEU A 81 6.58 -19.45 -13.57
N HIS A 82 7.39 -19.16 -14.60
CA HIS A 82 7.16 -19.51 -16.00
C HIS A 82 5.78 -19.07 -16.53
N ARG A 83 5.28 -17.92 -16.05
CA ARG A 83 4.03 -17.30 -16.50
C ARG A 83 4.10 -15.79 -16.33
N GLU A 84 3.43 -15.04 -17.20
CA GLU A 84 3.32 -13.59 -17.03
C GLU A 84 2.57 -13.26 -15.74
N VAL A 85 3.23 -12.52 -14.84
CA VAL A 85 2.66 -12.10 -13.57
C VAL A 85 2.93 -10.62 -13.32
N THR A 86 1.93 -9.93 -12.78
CA THR A 86 2.08 -8.57 -12.25
C THR A 86 2.25 -8.64 -10.73
N VAL A 87 3.01 -7.70 -10.16
CA VAL A 87 3.20 -7.64 -8.70
C VAL A 87 1.87 -7.48 -7.94
N PRO A 88 0.95 -6.56 -8.31
CA PRO A 88 -0.36 -6.49 -7.67
C PRO A 88 -1.16 -7.81 -7.83
N GLY A 89 -1.05 -8.47 -8.99
CA GLY A 89 -1.73 -9.74 -9.27
C GLY A 89 -1.22 -10.91 -8.42
N LEU A 90 0.07 -10.93 -8.10
CA LEU A 90 0.66 -11.87 -7.14
C LEU A 90 0.18 -11.59 -5.72
N LEU A 91 0.26 -10.32 -5.30
CA LEU A 91 -0.14 -9.91 -3.95
C LEU A 91 -1.63 -10.12 -3.70
N ARG A 92 -2.49 -9.97 -4.70
CA ARG A 92 -3.93 -10.23 -4.61
C ARG A 92 -4.27 -11.68 -4.24
N GLN A 93 -3.36 -12.64 -4.48
CA GLN A 93 -3.57 -14.05 -4.11
C GLN A 93 -3.38 -14.29 -2.60
N ALA A 94 -2.93 -13.30 -1.83
CA ALA A 94 -2.78 -13.42 -0.39
C ALA A 94 -4.13 -13.64 0.31
N SER A 95 -4.19 -14.68 1.15
CA SER A 95 -5.41 -15.02 1.91
C SER A 95 -5.69 -14.05 3.05
N LEU A 96 -4.65 -13.43 3.60
CA LEU A 96 -4.72 -12.53 4.74
C LEU A 96 -3.71 -11.39 4.56
N TRP A 97 -4.13 -10.18 4.89
CA TRP A 97 -3.29 -8.99 4.89
C TRP A 97 -3.12 -8.48 6.31
N LEU A 98 -1.88 -8.38 6.78
CA LEU A 98 -1.55 -7.75 8.04
C LEU A 98 -1.04 -6.34 7.73
N LEU A 99 -1.84 -5.32 8.01
CA LEU A 99 -1.47 -3.93 7.77
C LEU A 99 -1.10 -3.25 9.09
N ARG A 100 0.06 -2.59 9.11
CA ARG A 100 0.44 -1.69 10.20
C ARG A 100 -0.32 -0.37 10.04
N LEU A 101 -1.61 -0.41 10.31
CA LEU A 101 -2.57 0.69 10.23
C LEU A 101 -3.05 1.03 11.64
N ASP A 102 -3.23 2.33 11.93
CA ASP A 102 -3.86 2.80 13.17
C ASP A 102 -4.97 3.80 12.83
N PHE A 103 -6.20 3.50 13.26
CA PHE A 103 -7.39 4.32 12.98
C PHE A 103 -7.30 5.74 13.55
N VAL A 104 -6.39 6.00 14.49
CA VAL A 104 -6.16 7.34 15.03
C VAL A 104 -5.28 8.19 14.10
N LEU A 105 -4.36 7.55 13.36
CA LEU A 105 -3.38 8.22 12.51
C LEU A 105 -3.79 8.24 11.03
N ASP A 106 -4.59 7.27 10.61
CA ASP A 106 -5.01 7.09 9.23
C ASP A 106 -6.41 7.65 8.96
N TYR A 107 -6.57 8.24 7.77
CA TYR A 107 -7.87 8.73 7.32
C TYR A 107 -8.85 7.55 7.08
N PRO A 108 -10.14 7.72 7.45
CA PRO A 108 -11.12 6.66 7.36
C PRO A 108 -11.34 6.24 5.91
N ARG A 109 -11.16 4.95 5.64
CA ARG A 109 -11.39 4.30 4.34
C ARG A 109 -11.96 2.90 4.54
N PRO A 110 -12.75 2.38 3.58
CA PRO A 110 -13.19 0.99 3.63
C PRO A 110 -12.01 0.02 3.56
N LEU A 111 -12.06 -1.04 4.37
CA LEU A 111 -11.11 -2.15 4.37
C LEU A 111 -11.79 -3.43 3.92
N MET A 112 -11.05 -4.31 3.26
CA MET A 112 -11.54 -5.63 2.89
C MET A 112 -11.58 -6.60 4.08
N PRO A 113 -12.50 -7.59 4.10
CA PRO A 113 -12.67 -8.50 5.25
C PRO A 113 -11.44 -9.36 5.58
N ASN A 114 -10.54 -9.57 4.61
CA ASN A 114 -9.30 -10.33 4.77
C ASN A 114 -8.11 -9.47 5.28
N ILE A 115 -8.37 -8.23 5.70
CA ILE A 115 -7.37 -7.31 6.26
C ILE A 115 -7.49 -7.27 7.79
N ILE A 116 -6.37 -7.43 8.48
CA ILE A 116 -6.25 -7.25 9.93
C ILE A 116 -5.28 -6.09 10.19
N ALA A 117 -5.77 -5.07 10.90
CA ALA A 117 -4.94 -3.97 11.37
C ALA A 117 -4.14 -4.41 12.59
N ILE A 118 -2.81 -4.33 12.50
CA ILE A 118 -1.85 -4.71 13.55
C ILE A 118 -1.06 -3.49 14.08
N GLY A 119 -1.71 -2.33 14.16
CA GLY A 119 -1.11 -1.12 14.74
C GLY A 119 -0.61 -1.32 16.18
N GLY A 120 0.43 -0.57 16.58
CA GLY A 120 0.89 -0.52 17.98
C GLY A 120 1.70 -1.71 18.52
N VAL A 121 2.02 -2.71 17.68
CA VAL A 121 2.75 -3.94 18.10
C VAL A 121 4.22 -3.74 18.51
N ASN A 122 4.76 -2.52 18.42
CA ASN A 122 6.17 -2.24 18.71
C ASN A 122 6.50 -2.14 20.21
N CYS A 123 5.50 -2.10 21.10
CA CYS A 123 5.75 -2.06 22.53
C CYS A 123 6.02 -3.49 23.04
N ALA A 124 7.27 -3.79 23.38
CA ALA A 124 7.60 -5.00 24.11
C ALA A 124 6.93 -4.97 25.49
N HIS A 125 6.12 -5.98 25.80
CA HIS A 125 5.59 -6.14 27.14
C HIS A 125 6.79 -6.39 28.09
N LYS A 126 7.12 -5.41 28.94
CA LYS A 126 8.01 -5.66 30.07
C LYS A 126 7.27 -6.62 31.01
N LYS A 127 7.75 -7.86 31.10
CA LYS A 127 7.39 -8.79 32.17
C LYS A 127 7.95 -8.31 33.50
#